data_AF-A0A2V9H857-F1
#
_entry.id   AF-A0A2V9H857-F1
#
_cell.length_a   1.000
_cell.length_b   1.000
_cell.length_c   1.000
_cell.angle_alpha   90.00
_cell.angle_beta   90.00
_cell.angle_gamma   90.00
#
_symmetry.space_group_name_H-M   'P 1'
#
loop_
_entity.id
_entity.type
_entity.pdbx_description
1 polymer ?
#
loop_
_entity_poly.entity_id
_entity_poly.type
_entity_poly.pdbx_seq_one_letter_code
_entity_poly.pdbx_strand_id
1 'polypeptide(L)'
;MEQRVIIANDFTKRFKFPLPFGVDDMSNAANDAYAAWPERIYIIDESGHIAYRGGIGPFHYRPGEAREWLAVRYGAVKQGAPKSPASTTGTAAPAK
;
A
#
# COMPACT_ATOMS: atom_id res chain seq x y z
N MET A 1 -4.47 17.67 -8.97
CA MET A 1 -3.54 16.60 -9.37
C MET A 1 -2.15 16.85 -8.80
N GLU A 2 -1.60 18.05 -9.01
CA GLU A 2 -0.26 18.46 -8.54
C GLU A 2 0.02 18.14 -7.06
N GLN A 3 -0.85 18.55 -6.13
CA GLN A 3 -0.69 18.29 -4.70
C GLN A 3 -0.60 16.78 -4.36
N ARG A 4 -1.42 15.93 -5.01
CA ARG A 4 -1.38 14.46 -4.79
C ARG A 4 -0.04 13.89 -5.21
N VAL A 5 0.47 14.33 -6.35
CA VAL A 5 1.76 13.90 -6.89
C VAL A 5 2.92 14.37 -5.99
N ILE A 6 2.86 15.61 -5.48
CA ILE A 6 3.87 16.14 -4.54
C ILE A 6 3.94 15.26 -3.28
N ILE A 7 2.80 14.94 -2.68
CA ILE A 7 2.73 14.11 -1.46
C ILE A 7 3.22 12.69 -1.75
N ALA A 8 2.78 12.06 -2.84
CA ALA A 8 3.21 10.72 -3.21
C ALA A 8 4.73 10.65 -3.47
N ASN A 9 5.29 11.66 -4.15
CA ASN A 9 6.72 11.75 -4.42
C ASN A 9 7.55 11.95 -3.14
N ASP A 10 7.07 12.76 -2.21
CA ASP A 10 7.71 12.94 -0.92
C ASP A 10 7.71 11.63 -0.11
N PHE A 11 6.58 10.92 -0.08
CA PHE A 11 6.46 9.61 0.57
C PHE A 11 7.43 8.57 0.00
N THR A 12 7.48 8.40 -1.33
CA THR A 12 8.34 7.40 -1.97
C THR A 12 9.83 7.69 -1.76
N LYS A 13 10.23 8.97 -1.79
CA LYS A 13 11.62 9.38 -1.51
C LYS A 13 12.04 9.09 -0.06
N ARG A 14 11.14 9.29 0.90
CA ARG A 14 11.40 9.09 2.33
C ARG A 14 11.54 7.61 2.69
N PHE A 15 10.61 6.77 2.23
CA PHE A 15 10.52 5.38 2.70
C PHE A 15 11.14 4.34 1.75
N LYS A 16 11.42 4.71 0.49
CA LYS A 16 12.16 3.86 -0.48
C LYS A 16 11.59 2.45 -0.63
N PHE A 17 10.27 2.34 -0.72
CA PHE A 17 9.61 1.06 -0.96
C PHE A 17 9.97 0.48 -2.34
N PRO A 18 10.13 -0.84 -2.47
CA PRO A 18 10.51 -1.49 -3.72
C PRO A 18 9.34 -1.67 -4.71
N LEU A 19 8.16 -1.15 -4.39
CA LEU A 19 6.94 -1.30 -5.20
C LEU A 19 6.62 -0.01 -5.96
N PRO A 20 6.05 -0.10 -7.16
CA PRO A 20 5.55 1.07 -7.87
C PRO A 20 4.32 1.66 -7.14
N PHE A 21 4.19 2.99 -7.15
CA PHE A 21 3.05 3.71 -6.58
C PHE A 21 2.26 4.37 -7.70
N GLY A 22 0.95 4.14 -7.70
CA GLY A 22 -0.01 4.88 -8.53
C GLY A 22 -0.64 6.01 -7.73
N VAL A 23 -0.98 7.11 -8.41
CA VAL A 23 -1.77 8.21 -7.86
C VAL A 23 -3.07 8.27 -8.64
N ASP A 24 -4.19 8.09 -7.95
CA ASP A 24 -5.51 8.20 -8.57
C ASP A 24 -5.75 9.62 -9.10
N ASP A 25 -6.45 9.72 -10.22
CA ASP A 25 -6.78 10.99 -10.82
C ASP A 25 -7.74 11.81 -9.94
N MET A 26 -7.96 13.08 -10.29
CA MET A 26 -8.80 13.97 -9.48
C MET A 26 -10.27 13.57 -9.44
N SER A 27 -10.74 12.72 -10.35
CA SER A 27 -12.10 12.19 -10.35
C SER A 27 -12.27 11.02 -9.37
N ASN A 28 -11.17 10.49 -8.81
CA ASN A 28 -11.17 9.31 -7.95
C ASN A 28 -11.67 8.05 -8.65
N ALA A 29 -11.38 7.92 -9.95
CA ALA A 29 -11.90 6.84 -10.77
C ALA A 29 -11.54 5.45 -10.23
N ALA A 30 -10.31 5.27 -9.73
CA ALA A 30 -9.89 3.99 -9.15
C ALA A 30 -10.56 3.75 -7.78
N ASN A 31 -10.67 4.77 -6.95
CA ASN A 31 -11.39 4.67 -5.68
C ASN A 31 -12.84 4.21 -5.88
N ASP A 32 -13.54 4.80 -6.86
CA ASP A 32 -14.95 4.53 -7.10
C ASP A 32 -15.14 3.14 -7.73
N ALA A 33 -14.31 2.79 -8.71
CA ALA A 33 -14.36 1.48 -9.36
C ALA A 33 -14.09 0.31 -8.39
N TYR A 34 -13.24 0.52 -7.38
CA TYR A 34 -12.82 -0.52 -6.43
C TYR A 34 -13.43 -0.34 -5.02
N ALA A 35 -14.32 0.61 -4.81
CA ALA A 35 -14.85 0.97 -3.49
C ALA A 35 -13.74 1.06 -2.43
N ALA A 36 -12.63 1.71 -2.77
CA ALA A 36 -11.36 1.60 -2.06
C ALA A 36 -11.35 2.29 -0.69
N TRP A 37 -12.29 3.22 -0.45
CA TRP A 37 -12.41 3.93 0.81
C TRP A 37 -12.85 3.02 1.97
N PRO A 38 -12.26 3.14 3.17
CA PRO A 38 -11.12 4.00 3.51
C PRO A 38 -9.77 3.40 3.10
N GLU A 39 -9.66 2.07 3.08
CA GLU A 39 -8.55 1.31 2.53
C GLU A 39 -9.00 -0.12 2.18
N ARG A 40 -8.37 -0.74 1.17
CA ARG A 40 -8.61 -2.13 0.74
C ARG A 40 -7.39 -2.79 0.12
N ILE A 41 -7.38 -4.12 0.15
CA ILE A 41 -6.44 -4.97 -0.61
C ILE A 41 -7.25 -5.73 -1.67
N TYR A 42 -6.75 -5.73 -2.90
CA TYR A 42 -7.27 -6.54 -3.98
C TYR A 42 -6.14 -7.41 -4.55
N ILE A 43 -6.48 -8.59 -5.06
CA ILE A 43 -5.63 -9.36 -5.95
C ILE A 43 -6.37 -9.52 -7.26
N ILE A 44 -5.72 -9.11 -8.35
CA ILE A 44 -6.20 -9.26 -9.71
C ILE A 44 -5.38 -10.40 -10.33
N ASP A 45 -6.04 -11.40 -10.91
CA ASP A 45 -5.35 -12.53 -11.54
C ASP A 45 -4.86 -12.19 -12.95
N GLU A 46 -4.17 -13.15 -13.59
CA GLU A 46 -3.61 -13.00 -14.92
C GLU A 46 -4.67 -12.83 -16.02
N SER A 47 -5.94 -13.14 -15.73
CA SER A 47 -7.07 -12.91 -16.63
C SER A 47 -7.75 -11.56 -16.43
N GLY A 48 -7.28 -10.76 -15.46
CA GLY A 48 -7.82 -9.44 -15.15
C GLY A 48 -9.04 -9.47 -14.21
N HIS A 49 -9.35 -10.62 -13.59
CA HIS A 49 -10.47 -10.74 -12.66
C HIS A 49 -10.04 -10.50 -11.22
N ILE A 50 -10.97 -10.02 -10.38
CA ILE A 50 -10.76 -9.89 -8.94
C ILE A 50 -10.78 -11.28 -8.31
N ALA A 51 -9.59 -11.79 -7.99
CA ALA A 51 -9.39 -13.11 -7.40
C ALA A 51 -9.47 -13.07 -5.86
N TYR A 52 -9.21 -11.91 -5.27
CA TYR A 52 -9.42 -11.63 -3.85
C TYR A 52 -9.84 -10.17 -3.64
N ARG A 53 -10.84 -9.97 -2.78
CA ARG A 53 -11.28 -8.66 -2.30
C ARG A 53 -11.27 -8.64 -0.78
N GLY A 54 -10.35 -7.88 -0.21
CA GLY A 54 -10.29 -7.67 1.23
C GLY A 54 -11.47 -6.86 1.77
N GLY A 55 -11.68 -7.01 3.08
CA GLY A 55 -12.66 -6.22 3.82
C GLY A 55 -12.31 -4.73 3.90
N ILE A 56 -13.28 -3.93 4.35
CA ILE A 56 -13.16 -2.49 4.53
C ILE A 56 -12.29 -2.20 5.76
N GLY A 57 -11.24 -1.38 5.60
CA GLY A 57 -10.43 -0.94 6.72
C GLY A 57 -11.13 0.09 7.63
N PRO A 58 -10.54 0.41 8.81
CA PRO A 58 -9.40 -0.30 9.39
C PRO A 58 -9.80 -1.69 9.96
N PHE A 59 -11.08 -1.89 10.28
CA PHE A 59 -11.54 -3.06 11.05
C PHE A 59 -11.37 -4.40 10.34
N HIS A 60 -11.44 -4.42 9.01
CA HIS A 60 -11.31 -5.64 8.20
C HIS A 60 -10.13 -5.59 7.23
N TYR A 61 -9.18 -4.67 7.43
CA TYR A 61 -7.94 -4.64 6.66
C TYR A 61 -6.99 -5.72 7.17
N ARG A 62 -6.96 -6.87 6.48
CA ARG A 62 -6.18 -8.05 6.88
C ARG A 62 -5.20 -8.48 5.78
N PRO A 63 -3.96 -7.96 5.76
CA PRO A 63 -2.93 -8.39 4.82
C PRO A 63 -2.57 -9.88 4.92
N GLY A 64 -2.84 -10.52 6.07
CA GLY A 64 -2.65 -11.95 6.27
C GLY A 64 -3.49 -12.80 5.32
N GLU A 65 -4.77 -12.45 5.13
CA GLU A 65 -5.69 -13.18 4.24
C GLU A 65 -5.22 -13.10 2.78
N ALA A 66 -4.76 -11.94 2.33
CA ALA A 66 -4.17 -11.78 1.00
C ALA A 66 -2.88 -12.61 0.83
N ARG A 67 -2.03 -12.67 1.86
CA ARG A 67 -0.80 -13.50 1.86
C ARG A 67 -1.13 -14.98 1.78
N GLU A 68 -2.11 -15.45 2.54
CA GLU A 68 -2.57 -16.84 2.52
C GLU A 68 -3.11 -17.21 1.14
N TRP A 69 -3.94 -16.34 0.54
CA TRP A 69 -4.43 -16.53 -0.82
C TRP A 69 -3.27 -16.69 -1.83
N LEU A 70 -2.29 -15.79 -1.78
CA LEU A 70 -1.10 -15.87 -2.65
C LEU A 70 -0.28 -17.13 -2.40
N ALA A 71 -0.14 -17.54 -1.14
CA ALA A 71 0.63 -18.73 -0.77
C ALA A 71 -0.02 -20.02 -1.27
N VAL A 72 -1.35 -20.10 -1.29
CA VAL A 72 -2.09 -21.24 -1.88
C VAL A 72 -1.82 -21.35 -3.38
N ARG A 73 -1.76 -20.23 -4.10
CA ARG A 73 -1.59 -20.21 -5.56
C ARG A 73 -0.13 -20.34 -6.02
N TYR A 74 0.80 -19.67 -5.34
CA TYR A 74 2.19 -19.54 -5.78
C TYR A 74 3.22 -20.14 -4.81
N GLY A 75 2.76 -20.72 -3.70
CA GLY A 75 3.61 -21.22 -2.62
C GLY A 75 3.95 -20.14 -1.57
N ALA A 76 4.23 -20.58 -0.35
CA ALA A 76 4.54 -19.69 0.75
C ALA A 76 5.95 -19.06 0.60
N VAL A 77 6.01 -17.73 0.58
CA VAL A 77 7.28 -17.00 0.64
C VAL A 77 7.67 -16.77 2.10
N LYS A 78 8.86 -17.23 2.50
CA LYS A 78 9.48 -16.84 3.77
C LYS A 78 10.05 -15.43 3.60
N GLN A 79 9.39 -14.43 4.17
CA GLN A 79 9.96 -13.09 4.27
C GLN A 79 11.24 -13.16 5.11
N GLY A 80 12.37 -12.72 4.57
CA GLY A 80 13.55 -12.41 5.39
C GLY A 80 13.22 -11.24 6.31
N ALA A 81 13.85 -11.18 7.49
CA ALA A 81 13.56 -10.18 8.52
C ALA A 81 13.47 -8.75 7.92
N PRO A 82 12.47 -7.94 8.31
CA PRO A 82 12.37 -6.57 7.85
C PRO A 82 13.63 -5.84 8.30
N LYS A 83 14.41 -5.31 7.34
CA LYS A 83 15.48 -4.37 7.66
C LYS A 83 14.77 -3.10 8.11
N SER A 84 14.68 -2.89 9.43
CA SER A 84 14.10 -1.67 10.00
C SER A 84 14.60 -0.45 9.26
N PRO A 85 13.72 0.50 8.87
CA PRO A 85 14.20 1.80 8.47
C PRO A 85 14.93 2.39 9.68
N ALA A 86 16.21 2.69 9.50
CA ALA A 86 17.05 3.26 10.53
C ALA A 86 16.33 4.45 11.19
N SER A 87 16.16 4.35 12.50
CA SER A 87 15.76 5.43 13.39
C SER A 87 16.62 6.67 13.10
N THR A 88 16.08 7.63 12.36
CA THR A 88 16.66 8.97 12.30
C THR A 88 16.17 9.67 13.56
N THR A 89 17.04 9.67 14.56
CA THR A 89 16.97 10.48 15.76
C THR A 89 16.49 11.89 15.43
N GLY A 90 15.42 12.32 16.10
CA GLY A 90 15.03 13.72 16.14
C GLY A 90 16.18 14.55 16.69
N THR A 91 16.60 15.56 15.94
CA THR A 91 17.39 16.66 16.47
C THR A 91 16.47 17.86 16.61
N ALA A 92 16.40 18.33 17.85
CA ALA A 92 15.58 19.41 18.33
C ALA A 92 15.75 20.72 17.53
N ALA A 93 14.63 21.41 17.31
CA ALA A 93 14.63 22.82 17.00
C ALA A 93 15.00 23.62 18.28
N PRO A 94 15.97 24.56 18.24
CA PRO A 94 16.10 25.54 19.29
C PRO A 94 15.14 26.70 19.03
N ALA A 95 14.45 27.10 20.10
CA ALA A 95 13.67 28.31 20.17
C ALA A 95 14.56 29.56 20.06
N LYS A 96 14.25 30.45 19.12
CA LYS A 96 13.92 31.87 19.34
C LYS A 96 13.61 32.55 18.01
#